data_AF-A0A2K2U359-F1
#
_entry.id   AF-A0A2K2U359-F1
#
_cell.length_a   1.000
_cell.length_b   1.000
_cell.length_c   1.000
_cell.angle_alpha   90.00
_cell.angle_beta   90.00
_cell.angle_gamma   90.00
#
_symmetry.space_group_name_H-M   'P 1'
#
loop_
_entity.id
_entity.type
_entity.pdbx_description
1 polymer ?
#
loop_
_entity_poly.entity_id
_entity_poly.type
_entity_poly.pdbx_seq_one_letter_code
_entity_poly.pdbx_strand_id
1 'polypeptide(L)'
;MNVNENTVKRLGSFLIERQEADIVAVLARKMNATADEALLTYYASDLALKIEQGELGIQYLPAEYLADEVLKRKGNPPHSPKKNSSANPDRK
;
A
#
# COMPACT_ATOMS: atom_id res chain seq x y z
N MET A 1 33.41 10.73 5.97
CA MET A 1 32.09 11.14 5.45
C MET A 1 31.26 11.61 6.64
N ASN A 2 30.84 12.87 6.69
CA ASN A 2 30.10 13.39 7.85
C ASN A 2 28.60 13.17 7.62
N VAL A 3 28.02 12.18 8.30
CA VAL A 3 26.59 11.86 8.17
C VAL A 3 25.82 12.83 9.07
N ASN A 4 25.04 13.73 8.46
CA ASN A 4 24.16 14.66 9.17
C ASN A 4 22.68 14.31 8.95
N GLU A 5 21.78 14.92 9.71
CA GLU A 5 20.34 14.65 9.63
C GLU A 5 19.77 14.81 8.20
N ASN A 6 20.25 15.80 7.45
CA ASN A 6 19.85 16.00 6.05
C ASN A 6 20.26 14.83 5.15
N THR A 7 21.43 14.23 5.41
CA THR A 7 21.90 13.05 4.69
C THR A 7 21.01 11.84 5.00
N VAL A 8 20.64 11.65 6.26
CA VAL A 8 19.75 10.55 6.68
C VAL A 8 18.35 10.70 6.07
N LYS A 9 17.78 11.92 6.10
CA LYS A 9 16.46 12.21 5.50
C LYS A 9 16.46 11.94 3.99
N ARG A 10 17.47 12.41 3.25
CA ARG A 10 17.59 12.18 1.80
C ARG A 10 17.73 10.70 1.45
N LEU A 11 18.46 9.94 2.25
CA LEU A 11 18.57 8.48 2.07
C LEU A 11 17.22 7.79 2.29
N GLY A 12 16.45 8.21 3.30
CA GLY A 12 15.11 7.70 3.54
C GLY A 12 14.16 7.91 2.36
N SER A 13 14.06 9.15 1.85
CA SER A 13 13.24 9.48 0.68
C SER A 13 13.66 8.69 -0.56
N PHE A 14 14.96 8.61 -0.84
CA PHE A 14 15.48 7.87 -1.99
C PHE A 14 15.16 6.36 -1.92
N LEU A 15 15.26 5.76 -0.74
CA LEU A 15 14.92 4.34 -0.57
C LEU A 15 13.43 4.08 -0.79
N ILE A 16 12.55 4.99 -0.34
CA ILE A 16 11.11 4.90 -0.56
C ILE A 16 10.77 5.04 -2.05
N GLU A 17 11.33 6.04 -2.73
CA GLU A 17 11.12 6.26 -4.17
C GLU A 17 11.55 5.04 -5.00
N ARG A 18 12.70 4.44 -4.66
CA ARG A 18 13.16 3.21 -5.30
C ARG A 18 12.20 2.05 -5.05
N GLN A 19 11.78 1.87 -3.81
CA GLN A 19 10.87 0.79 -3.42
C GLN A 19 9.52 0.92 -4.14
N GLU A 20 8.99 2.15 -4.25
CA GLU A 20 7.79 2.45 -5.01
C GLU A 20 7.94 2.04 -6.48
N ALA A 21 9.03 2.45 -7.14
CA ALA A 21 9.29 2.09 -8.53
C ALA A 21 9.35 0.56 -8.72
N ASP A 22 9.99 -0.16 -7.79
CA ASP A 22 10.07 -1.62 -7.82
C ASP A 22 8.67 -2.27 -7.65
N ILE A 23 7.83 -1.76 -6.76
CA ILE A 23 6.44 -2.24 -6.58
C ILE A 23 5.60 -2.00 -7.83
N VAL A 24 5.65 -0.79 -8.40
CA VAL A 24 4.90 -0.41 -9.60
C VAL A 24 5.32 -1.27 -10.78
N ALA A 25 6.62 -1.54 -10.95
CA ALA A 25 7.12 -2.43 -11.99
C ALA A 25 6.57 -3.87 -11.83
N VAL A 26 6.49 -4.39 -10.61
CA VAL A 26 5.86 -5.70 -10.35
C VAL A 26 4.37 -5.68 -10.68
N LEU A 27 3.64 -4.65 -10.24
CA LEU A 27 2.21 -4.51 -10.49
C LEU A 27 1.89 -4.47 -11.99
N ALA A 28 2.64 -3.67 -12.75
CA ALA A 28 2.49 -3.58 -14.21
C ALA A 28 2.61 -4.96 -14.87
N ARG A 29 3.62 -5.76 -14.47
CA ARG A 29 3.78 -7.14 -14.97
C ARG A 29 2.62 -8.05 -14.58
N LYS A 30 2.21 -8.03 -13.30
CA LYS A 30 1.12 -8.91 -12.79
C LYS A 30 -0.23 -8.59 -13.42
N MET A 31 -0.49 -7.32 -13.68
CA MET A 31 -1.75 -6.85 -14.26
C MET A 31 -1.75 -6.88 -15.79
N ASN A 32 -0.59 -7.11 -16.42
CA ASN A 32 -0.37 -6.89 -17.85
C ASN A 32 -0.84 -5.49 -18.28
N ALA A 33 -0.40 -4.48 -17.52
CA ALA A 33 -0.81 -3.09 -17.63
C ALA A 33 0.38 -2.16 -17.85
N THR A 34 0.12 -0.93 -18.27
CA THR A 34 1.13 0.12 -18.35
C THR A 34 1.62 0.54 -16.97
N ALA A 35 2.79 1.20 -16.92
CA ALA A 35 3.32 1.76 -15.67
C ALA A 35 2.35 2.76 -15.04
N ASP A 36 1.68 3.59 -15.85
CA ASP A 36 0.72 4.58 -15.39
C ASP A 36 -0.49 3.92 -14.71
N GLU A 37 -1.05 2.87 -15.30
CA GLU A 37 -2.17 2.12 -14.72
C GLU A 37 -1.78 1.40 -13.41
N ALA A 38 -0.55 0.89 -13.35
CA ALA A 38 0.00 0.27 -12.16
C ALA A 38 0.24 1.31 -11.03
N LEU A 39 0.73 2.50 -11.38
CA LEU A 39 0.94 3.61 -10.45
C LEU A 39 -0.39 4.10 -9.85
N LEU A 40 -1.42 4.26 -10.68
CA LEU A 40 -2.78 4.58 -10.21
C LEU A 40 -3.31 3.50 -9.25
N THR A 41 -3.06 2.23 -9.55
CA THR A 41 -3.46 1.12 -8.68
C THR A 41 -2.71 1.12 -7.34
N TYR A 42 -1.41 1.43 -7.36
CA TYR A 42 -0.59 1.55 -6.17
C TYR A 42 -1.10 2.67 -5.24
N TYR A 43 -1.29 3.88 -5.77
CA TYR A 43 -1.76 5.02 -4.97
C TYR A 43 -3.24 4.94 -4.56
N ALA A 44 -4.05 4.11 -5.22
CA ALA A 44 -5.39 3.80 -4.77
C ALA A 44 -5.43 2.90 -3.52
N SER A 45 -4.30 2.26 -3.16
CA SER A 45 -4.18 1.40 -1.99
C SER A 45 -3.81 2.18 -0.73
N ASP A 46 -4.39 1.79 0.42
CA ASP A 46 -3.93 2.30 1.72
C ASP A 46 -2.47 1.90 2.01
N LEU A 47 -1.94 0.89 1.31
CA LEU A 47 -0.58 0.40 1.47
C LEU A 47 0.49 1.44 1.11
N ALA A 48 0.23 2.29 0.11
CA ALA A 48 1.17 3.33 -0.30
C ALA A 48 1.51 4.29 0.86
N LEU A 49 0.47 4.73 1.58
CA LEU A 49 0.64 5.60 2.75
C LEU A 49 1.40 4.89 3.89
N LYS A 50 1.14 3.59 4.10
CA LYS A 50 1.82 2.80 5.13
C LYS A 50 3.32 2.62 4.83
N ILE A 51 3.66 2.45 3.56
CA ILE A 51 5.05 2.37 3.10
C ILE A 51 5.76 3.71 3.30
N GLU A 52 5.13 4.82 2.93
CA GLU A 52 5.69 6.16 3.11
C GLU A 52 5.94 6.49 4.60
N GLN A 53 4.99 6.12 5.47
CA GLN A 53 5.11 6.32 6.91
C GLN A 53 6.06 5.31 7.59
N GLY A 54 6.51 4.29 6.85
CA GLY A 54 7.31 3.19 7.37
C GLY A 54 6.61 2.40 8.48
N GLU A 55 5.29 2.28 8.40
CA GLU A 55 4.45 1.65 9.42
C GLU A 55 4.91 0.21 9.66
N LEU A 56 5.28 -0.11 10.91
CA LEU A 56 5.77 -1.45 11.30
C LEU A 56 6.96 -1.97 10.47
N GLY A 57 7.72 -1.09 9.82
CA GLY A 57 8.85 -1.49 8.97
C GLY A 57 8.44 -2.07 7.62
N ILE A 58 7.20 -1.82 7.18
CA ILE A 58 6.65 -2.37 5.92
C ILE A 58 7.46 -2.00 4.67
N GLN A 59 8.15 -0.87 4.69
CA GLN A 59 9.04 -0.41 3.62
C GLN A 59 10.26 -1.31 3.39
N TYR A 60 10.58 -2.21 4.33
CA TYR A 60 11.66 -3.19 4.20
C TYR A 60 11.20 -4.53 3.60
N LEU A 61 9.91 -4.70 3.35
CA LEU A 61 9.39 -5.93 2.75
C LEU A 61 9.69 -5.99 1.24
N PRO A 62 9.78 -7.19 0.65
CA PRO A 62 10.01 -7.33 -0.79
C PRO A 62 8.90 -6.69 -1.63
N ALA A 63 9.28 -6.00 -2.71
CA ALA A 63 8.33 -5.36 -3.64
C ALA A 63 7.30 -6.34 -4.21
N GLU A 64 7.70 -7.59 -4.47
CA GLU A 64 6.81 -8.66 -4.95
C GLU A 64 5.67 -8.93 -3.95
N TYR A 65 6.01 -9.03 -2.66
CA TYR A 65 5.04 -9.24 -1.60
C TYR A 65 4.10 -8.03 -1.44
N LEU A 66 4.65 -6.82 -1.49
CA LEU A 66 3.88 -5.58 -1.37
C LEU A 66 2.91 -5.40 -2.55
N ALA A 67 3.33 -5.74 -3.77
CA ALA A 67 2.46 -5.74 -4.94
C ALA A 67 1.29 -6.74 -4.78
N ASP A 68 1.56 -7.94 -4.25
CA ASP A 68 0.49 -8.91 -3.96
C ASP A 68 -0.49 -8.38 -2.91
N GLU A 69 0.00 -7.67 -1.88
CA GLU A 69 -0.85 -7.03 -0.86
C GLU A 69 -1.73 -5.91 -1.44
N VAL A 70 -1.19 -5.09 -2.36
CA VAL A 70 -1.98 -4.09 -3.09
C VAL A 70 -3.14 -4.77 -3.83
N LEU A 71 -2.87 -5.85 -4.55
CA LEU A 71 -3.88 -6.57 -5.34
C LEU A 71 -4.93 -7.26 -4.45
N LYS A 72 -4.52 -7.87 -3.33
CA LYS A 72 -5.46 -8.49 -2.36
C LYS A 72 -6.46 -7.48 -1.81
N ARG A 73 -6.00 -6.25 -1.52
CA ARG A 73 -6.84 -5.17 -0.99
C ARG A 73 -7.80 -4.60 -2.03
N LYS A 74 -7.42 -4.60 -3.32
CA LYS A 74 -8.33 -4.25 -4.41
C LYS A 74 -9.53 -5.20 -4.51
N GLY A 75 -9.31 -6.49 -4.22
CA GLY A 75 -10.36 -7.52 -4.23
C GLY A 75 -11.26 -7.57 -3.00
N ASN A 76 -10.83 -6.95 -1.89
CA ASN A 76 -11.59 -6.90 -0.64
C ASN A 76 -11.96 -5.44 -0.33
N PRO A 77 -13.23 -5.03 -0.50
CA PRO A 77 -13.63 -3.72 -0.01
C PRO A 77 -13.32 -3.64 1.50
N PRO A 78 -12.97 -2.45 2.03
CA PRO A 78 -12.81 -2.28 3.47
C PRO A 78 -14.07 -2.84 4.12
N HIS A 79 -13.89 -3.72 5.11
CA HIS A 79 -14.96 -4.40 5.81
C HIS A 79 -16.05 -3.38 6.20
N SER A 80 -17.13 -3.31 5.43
CA SER A 80 -18.33 -2.59 5.83
C SER A 80 -18.76 -3.24 7.13
N PRO A 81 -18.89 -2.50 8.24
CA PRO A 81 -19.38 -3.09 9.48
C PRO A 81 -20.72 -3.74 9.17
N LYS A 82 -20.84 -5.05 9.44
CA LYS A 82 -22.09 -5.78 9.30
C LYS A 82 -23.14 -5.00 10.10
N LYS A 83 -24.09 -4.38 9.39
CA LYS A 83 -25.26 -3.75 10.01
C LYS A 83 -26.02 -4.88 10.68
N ASN A 84 -25.96 -4.95 12.01
CA ASN A 84 -26.74 -5.91 12.79
C ASN A 84 -28.22 -5.55 12.61
N SER A 85 -28.87 -6.17 11.63
CA SER A 85 -30.33 -6.17 11.52
C SER A 85 -30.89 -7.11 12.58
N SER A 86 -31.10 -6.57 13.79
CA SER A 86 -32.02 -7.16 14.77
C SER A 86 -32.90 -6.04 15.32
N ALA A 87 -33.76 -5.50 14.45
CA ALA A 87 -34.99 -4.90 14.91
C ALA A 87 -35.85 -6.03 15.49
N ASN A 88 -36.10 -6.00 16.79
CA ASN A 88 -37.09 -6.85 17.44
C ASN A 88 -38.42 -6.07 17.48
N PRO A 89 -39.44 -6.44 16.69
CA PRO A 89 -40.73 -5.77 16.71
C PRO A 89 -41.77 -6.64 17.43
N ASP A 90 -41.46 -7.23 18.59
CA ASP A 90 -42.46 -7.86 19.45
C ASP A 90 -42.47 -7.23 20.83
N ARG A 91 -43.10 -6.05 20.90
CA ARG A 91 -43.82 -5.57 22.08
C ARG A 91 -45.31 -5.54 21.72
N LYS A 92 -46.05 -6.55 22.16
CA LYS A 92 -47.49 -6.47 22.42
C LYS A 92 -47.75 -7.10 23.78
#